data_AF-A0A9R0CZX5-F1
#
_entry.id   AF-A0A9R0CZX5-F1
#
_cell.length_a   1.000
_cell.length_b   1.000
_cell.length_c   1.000
_cell.angle_alpha   90.00
_cell.angle_beta   90.00
_cell.angle_gamma   90.00
#
_symmetry.space_group_name_H-M   'P 1'
#
loop_
_entity.id
_entity.type
_entity.pdbx_description
1 polymer ?
#
loop_
_entity_poly.entity_id
_entity_poly.type
_entity_poly.pdbx_seq_one_letter_code
_entity_poly.pdbx_strand_id
1 'polypeptide(L)'
;MNSEYLQSYIYVFFPSFLWILMHISLSSSQIISSNTKNNENSDSKEIGDITQLPKSMYCRIQPNRNQCGRHSRTSLRYYWDVHGKSCQRFDYGNCDNSYNMFSSIPSCKDECEEDSHILTFTNVTANVFCFFQPEFGNCNSYHPRWYFDINEMKCKGFSFSGCGGNHNRFDTANHCMHTCSEFIHHLNGDR
;
A
#
# COMPACT_ATOMS: atom_id res chain seq x y z
N MET A 1 -32.39 2.68 -40.35
CA MET A 1 -32.69 3.30 -41.66
C MET A 1 -33.82 4.29 -41.45
N ASN A 2 -33.59 5.54 -41.89
CA ASN A 2 -34.49 6.69 -42.07
C ASN A 2 -34.93 7.42 -40.76
N SER A 3 -34.53 8.68 -40.48
CA SER A 3 -34.76 9.98 -41.16
C SER A 3 -36.25 10.38 -41.06
N GLU A 4 -36.73 11.54 -40.59
CA GLU A 4 -36.45 12.97 -40.88
C GLU A 4 -37.07 13.86 -39.74
N TYR A 5 -36.40 14.91 -39.24
CA TYR A 5 -36.51 16.34 -39.59
C TYR A 5 -37.90 17.01 -39.51
N LEU A 6 -38.01 18.06 -38.68
CA LEU A 6 -38.89 19.22 -38.88
C LEU A 6 -38.28 20.50 -38.27
N GLN A 7 -38.23 21.56 -39.10
CA GLN A 7 -37.78 22.95 -38.90
C GLN A 7 -38.45 23.68 -37.72
N SER A 8 -37.89 24.76 -37.13
CA SER A 8 -37.88 26.12 -37.73
C SER A 8 -37.08 27.16 -36.91
N TYR A 9 -36.55 28.14 -37.65
CA TYR A 9 -35.68 29.27 -37.28
C TYR A 9 -36.39 30.40 -36.50
N ILE A 10 -35.61 31.20 -35.74
CA ILE A 10 -35.69 32.69 -35.71
C ILE A 10 -34.29 33.24 -35.35
N TYR A 11 -33.75 34.09 -36.23
CA TYR A 11 -32.58 34.94 -36.02
C TYR A 11 -33.04 36.31 -35.49
N VAL A 12 -32.33 36.88 -34.52
CA VAL A 12 -32.28 38.33 -34.31
C VAL A 12 -30.83 38.74 -34.06
N PHE A 13 -30.45 39.83 -34.73
CA PHE A 13 -29.10 40.26 -35.04
C PHE A 13 -28.89 41.70 -34.48
N PHE A 14 -27.63 42.01 -34.13
CA PHE A 14 -26.99 43.35 -34.01
C PHE A 14 -27.28 44.25 -32.79
N PRO A 15 -26.43 45.25 -32.45
CA PRO A 15 -25.04 45.53 -32.91
C PRO A 15 -24.01 45.90 -31.81
N SER A 16 -22.76 45.85 -32.23
CA SER A 16 -21.56 46.48 -31.65
C SER A 16 -21.61 48.02 -31.62
N PHE A 17 -21.21 48.65 -30.51
CA PHE A 17 -20.61 49.99 -30.50
C PHE A 17 -19.57 50.13 -29.38
N LEU A 18 -18.37 50.56 -29.77
CA LEU A 18 -17.20 50.94 -28.97
C LEU A 18 -17.29 52.44 -28.58
N TRP A 19 -16.30 52.89 -27.79
CA TRP A 19 -15.96 54.26 -27.29
C TRP A 19 -16.56 54.54 -25.90
N ILE A 20 -15.78 54.77 -24.83
CA ILE A 20 -14.86 55.90 -24.58
C ILE A 20 -13.80 55.53 -23.50
N LEU A 21 -12.56 55.99 -23.69
CA LEU A 21 -11.46 56.04 -22.69
C LEU A 21 -11.62 57.28 -21.79
N MET A 22 -11.30 57.18 -20.49
CA MET A 22 -10.37 58.10 -19.79
C MET A 22 -10.14 57.74 -18.30
N HIS A 23 -8.91 58.00 -17.87
CA HIS A 23 -8.27 57.73 -16.58
C HIS A 23 -8.87 58.46 -15.37
N ILE A 24 -8.67 57.94 -14.15
CA ILE A 24 -7.84 58.53 -13.07
C ILE A 24 -7.92 57.66 -11.79
N SER A 25 -6.82 57.72 -11.06
CA SER A 25 -6.27 56.91 -9.98
C SER A 25 -6.71 57.28 -8.55
N LEU A 26 -6.45 56.34 -7.61
CA LEU A 26 -6.41 56.44 -6.12
C LEU A 26 -7.80 56.67 -5.45
N SER A 27 -8.16 56.08 -4.31
CA SER A 27 -7.45 55.40 -3.23
C SER A 27 -8.44 54.73 -2.27
N SER A 28 -7.91 53.79 -1.46
CA SER A 28 -8.37 53.40 -0.11
C SER A 28 -9.50 52.36 0.01
N SER A 29 -9.10 51.14 0.38
CA SER A 29 -9.86 50.28 1.31
C SER A 29 -8.89 49.30 1.99
N GLN A 30 -8.66 49.48 3.29
CA GLN A 30 -8.12 48.45 4.17
C GLN A 30 -9.28 47.57 4.65
N ILE A 31 -9.24 46.25 4.46
CA ILE A 31 -9.84 45.26 5.39
C ILE A 31 -8.97 43.98 5.42
N ILE A 32 -8.12 43.91 6.45
CA ILE A 32 -7.89 42.82 7.42
C ILE A 32 -7.91 41.34 6.96
N SER A 33 -6.74 40.71 7.16
CA SER A 33 -6.49 39.34 7.64
C SER A 33 -6.68 38.14 6.69
N SER A 34 -5.56 37.57 6.26
CA SER A 34 -5.00 36.41 6.98
C SER A 34 -3.57 36.13 6.54
N ASN A 35 -2.71 35.87 7.52
CA ASN A 35 -1.36 35.35 7.33
C ASN A 35 -1.38 34.13 6.40
N THR A 36 -0.74 34.23 5.24
CA THR A 36 -0.28 33.06 4.50
C THR A 36 0.87 32.43 5.26
N LYS A 37 0.52 31.62 6.28
CA LYS A 37 1.46 30.64 6.84
C LYS A 37 1.69 29.58 5.77
N ASN A 38 2.86 29.65 5.17
CA ASN A 38 3.77 28.56 4.80
C ASN A 38 3.15 27.17 4.56
N ASN A 39 3.35 26.67 3.33
CA ASN A 39 3.61 25.26 2.99
C ASN A 39 2.97 24.21 3.90
N GLU A 40 1.72 23.84 3.62
CA GLU A 40 1.34 22.44 3.77
C GLU A 40 1.84 21.70 2.54
N ASN A 41 3.08 21.23 2.66
CA ASN A 41 3.62 20.21 1.80
C ASN A 41 2.68 19.00 1.90
N SER A 42 2.32 18.42 0.77
CA SER A 42 1.61 17.14 0.68
C SER A 42 2.50 16.05 1.30
N ASP A 43 2.53 15.96 2.62
CA ASP A 43 3.36 15.02 3.37
C ASP A 43 2.84 13.59 3.14
N SER A 44 3.54 12.85 2.29
CA SER A 44 3.41 11.39 2.22
C SER A 44 3.86 10.80 3.55
N LYS A 45 2.93 10.65 4.51
CA LYS A 45 3.16 10.07 5.83
C LYS A 45 3.87 8.70 5.70
N GLU A 46 5.07 8.62 6.27
CA GLU A 46 5.86 7.39 6.33
C GLU A 46 5.12 6.31 7.13
N ILE A 47 5.06 5.09 6.59
CA ILE A 47 4.40 3.95 7.23
C ILE A 47 5.47 3.00 7.78
N GLY A 48 5.70 3.08 9.09
CA GLY A 48 6.71 2.27 9.78
C GLY A 48 6.27 1.62 11.08
N ASP A 49 5.05 1.89 11.57
CA ASP A 49 4.50 1.20 12.74
C ASP A 49 3.74 -0.06 12.30
N ILE A 50 4.35 -1.22 12.51
CA ILE A 50 3.77 -2.52 12.19
C ILE A 50 2.51 -2.84 13.02
N THR A 51 2.32 -2.19 14.17
CA THR A 51 1.15 -2.39 15.04
C THR A 51 -0.10 -1.66 14.54
N GLN A 52 0.05 -0.70 13.64
CA GLN A 52 -1.02 0.17 13.14
C GLN A 52 -1.11 0.14 11.61
N LEU A 53 -1.13 -1.06 11.04
CA LEU A 53 -1.23 -1.25 9.60
C LEU A 53 -2.68 -1.29 9.13
N PRO A 54 -3.02 -0.67 7.98
CA PRO A 54 -4.32 -0.88 7.34
C PRO A 54 -4.48 -2.33 6.87
N LYS A 55 -5.73 -2.76 6.66
CA LYS A 55 -6.08 -4.12 6.22
C LYS A 55 -5.28 -4.60 5.02
N SER A 56 -5.23 -3.74 4.01
CA SER A 56 -4.52 -3.96 2.76
C SER A 56 -3.01 -4.19 2.92
N MET A 57 -2.39 -3.78 4.04
CA MET A 57 -1.00 -4.07 4.35
C MET A 57 -0.84 -5.34 5.19
N TYR A 58 -1.61 -5.52 6.26
CA TYR A 58 -1.41 -6.70 7.10
C TYR A 58 -1.81 -8.00 6.40
N CYS A 59 -2.77 -7.97 5.47
CA CYS A 59 -3.11 -9.13 4.64
C CYS A 59 -1.95 -9.57 3.71
N ARG A 60 -0.97 -8.69 3.45
CA ARG A 60 0.22 -8.99 2.63
C ARG A 60 1.41 -9.45 3.45
N ILE A 61 1.36 -9.38 4.78
CA ILE A 61 2.41 -9.88 5.67
C ILE A 61 2.51 -11.41 5.58
N GLN A 62 3.71 -11.95 5.72
CA GLN A 62 3.95 -13.39 5.83
C GLN A 62 3.29 -13.93 7.12
N PRO A 63 2.62 -15.09 7.07
CA PRO A 63 2.12 -15.72 8.30
C PRO A 63 3.31 -16.07 9.20
N ASN A 64 3.24 -15.68 10.48
CA ASN A 64 4.29 -15.98 11.45
C ASN A 64 4.11 -17.41 12.00
N ARG A 65 4.95 -18.33 11.54
CA ARG A 65 4.97 -19.74 11.94
C ARG A 65 5.98 -20.01 13.07
N ASN A 66 6.67 -18.99 13.56
CA ASN A 66 7.79 -19.20 14.50
C ASN A 66 7.33 -19.99 15.73
N GLN A 67 8.16 -20.95 16.13
CA GLN A 67 7.96 -21.74 17.34
C GLN A 67 8.54 -20.97 18.52
N CYS A 68 7.80 -19.99 19.05
CA CYS A 68 8.14 -19.40 20.34
C CYS A 68 8.15 -20.51 21.42
N GLY A 69 9.18 -20.47 22.27
CA GLY A 69 9.80 -21.61 22.93
C GLY A 69 8.91 -22.58 23.72
N ARG A 70 9.38 -23.84 23.71
CA ARG A 70 9.13 -25.00 24.60
C ARG A 70 7.69 -25.21 25.10
N HIS A 71 7.06 -26.26 24.58
CA HIS A 71 5.72 -26.80 24.88
C HIS A 71 4.58 -26.31 23.96
N SER A 72 4.92 -25.91 22.73
CA SER A 72 4.01 -25.32 21.75
C SER A 72 2.86 -26.26 21.36
N ARG A 73 1.71 -26.12 22.02
CA ARG A 73 0.43 -26.42 21.38
C ARG A 73 0.32 -25.43 20.22
N THR A 74 0.39 -25.89 18.99
CA THR A 74 0.08 -25.05 17.83
C THR A 74 -1.43 -24.88 17.73
N SER A 75 -1.86 -23.71 17.25
CA SER A 75 -3.27 -23.47 16.94
C SER A 75 -3.43 -23.44 15.43
N LEU A 76 -4.49 -24.08 14.91
CA LEU A 76 -4.86 -23.92 13.51
C LEU A 76 -5.35 -22.48 13.27
N ARG A 77 -4.74 -21.80 12.32
CA ARG A 77 -5.12 -20.45 11.87
C ARG A 77 -5.11 -20.37 10.35
N TYR A 78 -5.63 -19.27 9.82
CA TYR A 78 -5.69 -18.98 8.39
C TYR A 78 -4.98 -17.67 8.08
N TYR A 79 -4.44 -17.52 6.88
CA TYR A 79 -3.81 -16.30 6.40
C TYR A 79 -4.17 -16.07 4.93
N TRP A 80 -4.13 -14.83 4.48
CA TRP A 80 -4.30 -14.48 3.07
C TRP A 80 -3.00 -14.74 2.31
N ASP A 81 -3.01 -15.69 1.38
CA ASP A 81 -1.91 -15.91 0.43
C ASP A 81 -2.08 -14.98 -0.76
N VAL A 82 -1.14 -14.04 -0.93
CA VAL A 82 -1.16 -13.06 -2.03
C VAL A 82 -0.90 -13.70 -3.39
N HIS A 83 -0.20 -14.84 -3.46
CA HIS A 83 0.09 -15.53 -4.71
C HIS A 83 -1.13 -16.29 -5.20
N GLY A 84 -1.68 -17.15 -4.35
CA GLY A 84 -2.87 -17.93 -4.63
C GLY A 84 -4.17 -17.12 -4.56
N LYS A 85 -4.12 -15.85 -4.12
CA LYS A 85 -5.28 -14.98 -3.86
C LYS A 85 -6.39 -15.72 -3.10
N SER A 86 -5.99 -16.40 -2.04
CA SER A 86 -6.89 -17.27 -1.29
C SER A 86 -6.44 -17.43 0.17
N CYS A 87 -7.39 -17.76 1.03
CA CYS A 87 -7.10 -18.05 2.43
C CYS A 87 -6.50 -19.45 2.59
N GLN A 88 -5.29 -19.51 3.12
CA GLN A 88 -4.54 -20.73 3.37
C GLN A 88 -4.43 -21.01 4.87
N ARG A 89 -4.35 -22.28 5.27
CA ARG A 89 -4.21 -22.66 6.67
C ARG A 89 -2.74 -22.76 7.09
N PHE A 90 -2.45 -22.49 8.36
CA PHE A 90 -1.12 -22.71 8.94
C PHE A 90 -1.20 -23.07 10.42
N ASP A 91 -0.17 -23.77 10.89
CA ASP A 91 0.04 -24.05 12.31
C ASP A 91 0.73 -22.84 12.93
N TYR A 92 0.01 -22.13 13.79
CA TYR A 92 0.49 -20.95 14.48
C TYR A 92 1.09 -21.33 15.83
N GLY A 93 2.30 -20.83 16.09
CA GLY A 93 3.07 -21.11 17.31
C GLY A 93 2.56 -20.43 18.59
N ASN A 94 1.48 -19.64 18.53
CA ASN A 94 0.97 -18.82 19.64
C ASN A 94 1.94 -17.73 20.12
N CYS A 95 2.57 -17.02 19.18
CA CYS A 95 3.52 -15.94 19.47
C CYS A 95 2.90 -14.55 19.28
N ASP A 96 3.16 -13.62 20.18
CA ASP A 96 2.63 -12.26 20.08
C ASP A 96 2.98 -11.60 18.72
N ASN A 97 2.01 -10.84 18.18
CA ASN A 97 2.14 -10.02 16.95
C ASN A 97 2.15 -10.76 15.59
N SER A 98 1.28 -11.75 15.39
CA SER A 98 0.98 -12.29 14.05
C SER A 98 -0.22 -11.57 13.42
N TYR A 99 0.01 -10.73 12.39
CA TYR A 99 -1.04 -9.91 11.78
C TYR A 99 -1.88 -10.62 10.71
N ASN A 100 -1.24 -11.27 9.73
CA ASN A 100 -1.93 -12.06 8.69
C ASN A 100 -2.39 -13.40 9.27
N MET A 101 -3.36 -13.35 10.19
CA MET A 101 -3.81 -14.49 10.97
C MET A 101 -5.29 -14.36 11.37
N PHE A 102 -6.08 -15.34 10.96
CA PHE A 102 -7.52 -15.38 11.16
C PHE A 102 -7.94 -16.71 11.78
N SER A 103 -9.07 -16.71 12.50
CA SER A 103 -9.62 -17.90 13.14
C SER A 103 -10.34 -18.83 12.16
N SER A 104 -10.80 -18.31 11.02
CA SER A 104 -11.61 -19.06 10.04
C SER A 104 -11.39 -18.54 8.61
N ILE A 105 -11.75 -19.37 7.62
CA ILE A 105 -11.73 -18.96 6.20
C ILE A 105 -12.66 -17.76 5.94
N PRO A 106 -13.92 -17.72 6.44
CA PRO A 106 -14.78 -16.55 6.24
C PRO A 106 -14.16 -15.27 6.81
N SER A 107 -13.62 -15.30 8.04
CA SER A 107 -12.96 -14.14 8.63
C SER A 107 -11.76 -13.66 7.82
N CYS A 108 -10.97 -14.57 7.25
CA CYS A 108 -9.85 -14.20 6.37
C CYS A 108 -10.34 -13.54 5.07
N LYS A 109 -11.41 -14.08 4.46
CA LYS A 109 -11.97 -13.57 3.21
C LYS A 109 -12.59 -12.18 3.40
N ASP A 110 -13.44 -12.03 4.40
CA ASP A 110 -14.13 -10.77 4.72
C ASP A 110 -13.12 -9.63 4.99
N GLU A 111 -11.94 -9.97 5.50
CA GLU A 111 -10.88 -9.00 5.83
C GLU A 111 -9.94 -8.70 4.66
N CYS A 112 -9.67 -9.66 3.76
CA CYS A 112 -8.56 -9.54 2.80
C CYS A 112 -8.95 -9.70 1.31
N GLU A 113 -10.10 -10.29 0.98
CA GLU A 113 -10.45 -10.63 -0.41
C GLU A 113 -10.70 -9.37 -1.27
N GLU A 114 -11.28 -8.31 -0.69
CA GLU A 114 -11.61 -7.07 -1.43
C GLU A 114 -10.52 -5.98 -1.34
N ASP A 115 -9.75 -5.93 -0.24
CA ASP A 115 -8.76 -4.87 0.03
C ASP A 115 -7.36 -5.16 -0.57
N SER A 116 -7.16 -6.33 -1.17
CA SER A 116 -5.85 -6.76 -1.69
C SER A 116 -5.39 -6.04 -2.98
N HIS A 117 -6.21 -5.13 -3.53
CA HIS A 117 -5.99 -4.51 -4.85
C HIS A 117 -5.66 -3.01 -4.84
N ILE A 118 -5.75 -2.30 -3.71
CA ILE A 118 -5.53 -0.84 -3.65
C ILE A 118 -4.28 -0.53 -2.84
N LEU A 119 -3.10 -0.48 -3.47
CA LEU A 119 -1.86 -0.14 -2.78
C LEU A 119 -1.01 0.83 -3.61
N THR A 120 -1.35 2.11 -3.50
CA THR A 120 -0.47 3.24 -3.80
C THR A 120 0.22 3.73 -2.52
N PHE A 121 0.81 2.82 -1.73
CA PHE A 121 1.67 3.24 -0.63
C PHE A 121 3.10 3.30 -1.13
N THR A 122 3.57 4.50 -1.40
CA THR A 122 4.92 4.76 -1.92
C THR A 122 5.96 4.93 -0.81
N ASN A 123 5.53 5.11 0.44
CA ASN A 123 6.40 5.43 1.57
C ASN A 123 6.26 4.40 2.72
N VAL A 124 6.73 3.17 2.47
CA VAL A 124 6.73 2.05 3.44
C VAL A 124 8.15 1.75 3.87
N THR A 125 8.40 1.66 5.19
CA THR A 125 9.74 1.43 5.75
C THR A 125 10.11 -0.05 5.81
N ALA A 126 11.40 -0.33 6.02
CA ALA A 126 11.93 -1.69 6.19
C ALA A 126 11.30 -2.42 7.39
N ASN A 127 10.93 -1.70 8.46
CA ASN A 127 10.22 -2.26 9.60
C ASN A 127 8.84 -2.86 9.25
N VAL A 128 8.30 -2.53 8.07
CA VAL A 128 7.04 -3.07 7.58
C VAL A 128 7.27 -3.97 6.37
N PHE A 129 7.96 -3.50 5.33
CA PHE A 129 8.01 -4.27 4.08
C PHE A 129 8.81 -5.56 4.21
N CYS A 130 9.79 -5.66 5.12
CA CYS A 130 10.54 -6.91 5.32
C CYS A 130 9.64 -8.07 5.79
N PHE A 131 8.45 -7.76 6.30
CA PHE A 131 7.44 -8.73 6.71
C PHE A 131 6.50 -9.14 5.58
N PHE A 132 6.47 -8.42 4.45
CA PHE A 132 5.58 -8.77 3.35
C PHE A 132 5.94 -10.10 2.71
N GLN A 133 4.94 -10.81 2.22
CA GLN A 133 5.12 -11.96 1.34
C GLN A 133 5.89 -11.49 0.09
N PRO A 134 6.79 -12.32 -0.48
CA PRO A 134 7.33 -12.00 -1.79
C PRO A 134 6.18 -11.88 -2.79
N GLU A 135 6.34 -11.10 -3.84
CA GLU A 135 5.29 -11.01 -4.87
C GLU A 135 5.92 -11.10 -6.24
N PHE A 136 5.49 -12.11 -6.98
CA PHE A 136 5.91 -12.31 -8.36
C PHE A 136 5.65 -11.05 -9.20
N GLY A 137 4.50 -10.39 -9.03
CA GLY A 137 4.08 -9.25 -9.85
C GLY A 137 3.16 -9.68 -10.99
N ASN A 138 2.88 -8.75 -11.92
CA ASN A 138 1.82 -8.90 -12.94
C ASN A 138 2.35 -8.84 -14.38
N CYS A 139 3.67 -8.92 -14.54
CA CYS A 139 4.33 -8.95 -15.85
C CYS A 139 4.73 -10.38 -16.23
N ASN A 140 5.39 -10.55 -17.38
CA ASN A 140 5.74 -11.85 -17.95
C ASN A 140 7.24 -12.00 -18.20
N SER A 141 8.09 -11.50 -17.31
CA SER A 141 9.55 -11.66 -17.38
C SER A 141 10.09 -12.48 -16.22
N TYR A 142 11.31 -12.99 -16.34
CA TYR A 142 11.98 -13.73 -15.27
C TYR A 142 13.15 -12.89 -14.75
N HIS A 143 13.05 -12.45 -13.50
CA HIS A 143 14.12 -11.76 -12.80
C HIS A 143 14.39 -12.47 -11.46
N PRO A 144 15.53 -13.17 -11.30
CA PRO A 144 15.88 -13.76 -10.01
C PRO A 144 16.12 -12.64 -8.99
N ARG A 145 15.45 -12.74 -7.85
CA ARG A 145 15.49 -11.77 -6.76
C ARG A 145 15.53 -12.47 -5.42
N TRP A 146 15.77 -11.71 -4.37
CA TRP A 146 15.79 -12.17 -2.98
C TRP A 146 14.69 -11.51 -2.17
N TYR A 147 14.07 -12.24 -1.25
CA TYR A 147 13.16 -11.70 -0.24
C TYR A 147 13.58 -12.21 1.14
N PHE A 148 13.24 -11.47 2.18
CA PHE A 148 13.48 -11.90 3.56
C PHE A 148 12.32 -12.79 4.03
N ASP A 149 12.62 -14.02 4.43
CA ASP A 149 11.67 -14.98 4.99
C ASP A 149 11.70 -14.88 6.52
N ILE A 150 10.61 -14.40 7.12
CA ILE A 150 10.53 -14.16 8.58
C ILE A 150 10.41 -15.45 9.39
N ASN A 151 10.06 -16.57 8.74
CA ASN A 151 9.94 -17.87 9.41
C ASN A 151 11.29 -18.57 9.51
N GLU A 152 12.15 -18.38 8.51
CA GLU A 152 13.51 -18.92 8.50
C GLU A 152 14.57 -17.90 8.95
N MET A 153 14.17 -16.63 9.11
CA MET A 153 15.04 -15.50 9.45
C MET A 153 16.21 -15.35 8.47
N LYS A 154 15.94 -15.59 7.18
CA LYS A 154 16.96 -15.66 6.11
C LYS A 154 16.42 -15.13 4.81
N CYS A 155 17.33 -14.68 3.95
CA CYS A 155 16.99 -14.29 2.58
C CYS A 155 16.91 -15.50 1.65
N LYS A 156 15.82 -15.60 0.90
CA LYS A 156 15.54 -16.68 -0.05
C LYS A 156 15.33 -16.15 -1.46
N GLY A 157 15.72 -16.95 -2.44
CA GLY A 157 15.53 -16.62 -3.85
C GLY A 157 14.06 -16.78 -4.27
N PHE A 158 13.59 -15.88 -5.13
CA PHE A 158 12.29 -15.97 -5.80
C PHE A 158 12.36 -15.35 -7.21
N SER A 159 11.32 -15.59 -8.01
CA SER A 159 11.19 -14.96 -9.33
C SER A 159 10.35 -13.70 -9.23
N PHE A 160 10.82 -12.61 -9.81
CA PHE A 160 10.07 -11.38 -10.02
C PHE A 160 9.74 -11.20 -11.49
N SER A 161 8.52 -10.78 -11.77
CA SER A 161 7.93 -10.71 -13.10
C SER A 161 8.38 -9.51 -13.92
N GLY A 162 9.04 -8.53 -13.29
CA GLY A 162 9.51 -7.28 -13.91
C GLY A 162 8.67 -6.04 -13.60
N CYS A 163 7.48 -6.18 -13.00
CA CYS A 163 6.67 -5.04 -12.56
C CYS A 163 5.79 -5.37 -11.35
N GLY A 164 5.35 -4.34 -10.61
CA GLY A 164 4.51 -4.49 -9.44
C GLY A 164 5.27 -5.10 -8.24
N GLY A 165 4.56 -5.93 -7.48
CA GLY A 165 5.07 -6.53 -6.24
C GLY A 165 5.22 -5.51 -5.10
N ASN A 166 6.19 -5.76 -4.23
CA ASN A 166 6.46 -4.91 -3.07
C ASN A 166 7.98 -4.73 -2.81
N HIS A 167 8.33 -4.07 -1.71
CA HIS A 167 9.71 -3.74 -1.34
C HIS A 167 10.48 -4.90 -0.68
N ASN A 168 9.85 -6.04 -0.34
CA ASN A 168 10.57 -7.25 0.07
C ASN A 168 11.18 -7.96 -1.15
N ARG A 169 12.02 -7.24 -1.89
CA ARG A 169 12.61 -7.67 -3.15
C ARG A 169 13.96 -6.99 -3.34
N PHE A 170 15.02 -7.78 -3.31
CA PHE A 170 16.40 -7.32 -3.35
C PHE A 170 17.17 -7.97 -4.50
N ASP A 171 18.18 -7.28 -5.00
CA ASP A 171 19.10 -7.83 -6.01
C ASP A 171 20.03 -8.91 -5.44
N THR A 172 20.40 -8.80 -4.16
CA THR A 172 21.37 -9.70 -3.53
C THR A 172 20.91 -10.17 -2.15
N ALA A 173 21.33 -11.37 -1.77
CA ALA A 173 21.09 -11.92 -0.43
C ALA A 173 21.68 -11.04 0.67
N ASN A 174 22.88 -10.48 0.47
CA ASN A 174 23.52 -9.61 1.46
C ASN A 174 22.73 -8.32 1.69
N HIS A 175 22.26 -7.65 0.63
CA HIS A 175 21.45 -6.44 0.78
C HIS A 175 20.15 -6.75 1.52
N CYS A 176 19.49 -7.86 1.17
CA CYS A 176 18.31 -8.34 1.89
C CYS A 176 18.57 -8.56 3.39
N MET A 177 19.67 -9.25 3.74
CA MET A 177 20.01 -9.53 5.14
C MET A 177 20.34 -8.26 5.91
N HIS A 178 21.15 -7.36 5.34
CA HIS A 178 21.50 -6.09 5.97
C HIS A 178 20.28 -5.21 6.22
N THR A 179 19.35 -5.15 5.27
CA THR A 179 18.15 -4.30 5.40
C THR A 179 17.14 -4.86 6.40
N CYS A 180 16.92 -6.17 6.41
CA CYS A 180 15.80 -6.75 7.16
C CYS A 180 16.17 -7.33 8.52
N SER A 181 17.40 -7.81 8.73
CA SER A 181 17.74 -8.51 9.98
C SER A 181 17.62 -7.64 11.24
N GLU A 182 17.92 -6.35 11.15
CA GLU A 182 17.88 -5.43 12.29
C GLU A 182 16.45 -5.25 12.87
N PHE A 183 15.42 -5.27 12.03
CA PHE A 183 14.04 -4.96 12.43
C PHE A 183 13.29 -6.15 13.05
N ILE A 184 13.78 -7.38 12.89
CA ILE A 184 13.08 -8.59 13.33
C ILE A 184 13.45 -8.99 14.77
N HIS A 185 14.45 -8.34 15.38
CA HIS A 185 14.78 -8.56 16.80
C HIS A 185 13.61 -8.24 17.76
N HIS A 186 12.63 -7.43 17.34
CA HIS A 186 11.45 -7.13 18.13
C HIS A 186 10.41 -8.27 18.22
N LEU A 187 10.48 -9.31 17.38
CA LEU A 187 9.52 -10.43 17.43
C LEU A 187 9.83 -11.50 18.48
N ASN A 188 11.06 -11.52 19.02
CA ASN A 188 11.48 -12.59 19.94
C ASN A 188 11.58 -12.15 21.39
N GLY A 189 11.28 -10.88 21.72
CA GLY A 189 11.36 -10.40 23.11
C GLY A 189 12.79 -10.42 23.70
N ASP A 190 13.82 -10.65 22.89
CA ASP A 190 15.21 -10.61 23.31
C ASP A 190 15.72 -9.16 23.28
N ARG A 191 15.57 -8.46 24.41
CA ARG A 191 16.52 -7.42 24.84
C ARG A 191 17.58 -8.05 25.70
#